data_AF-A0A524BIE2-F1
#
_entry.id   AF-A0A524BIE2-F1
#
_cell.length_a   1.000
_cell.length_b   1.000
_cell.length_c   1.000
_cell.angle_alpha   90.00
_cell.angle_beta   90.00
_cell.angle_gamma   90.00
#
_symmetry.space_group_name_H-M   'P 1'
#
loop_
_entity.id
_entity.type
_entity.pdbx_description
1 polymer ?
#
loop_
_entity_poly.entity_id
_entity_poly.type
_entity_poly.pdbx_seq_one_letter_code
_entity_poly.pdbx_strand_id
1 'polypeptide(L)'
;MAAPGRARPAGALSRRARRVLLQRLRHRSAALSPRRDPRQARFLTWASLRWVWRNRAWSGWYLIRYWRFLVFRLRNPHIITEGFVFLGKRVEVYARPGYGRLILGRWIHIGDENRLRCHEGTMRVGDKCVFGRDNTINCYLDVEFGECTIVADWVYICDFDHVTDDIHRPIKDQGIVKSPVRIGADVWIGAKATVLRGSVIGRGSVIAAHAVVKGDIPAYSIVGGIPARVLKDRREAYAAMEATRVAVADIARKTAVAAHGHAGASAVAPTRSRAAG
;
A
#
# COMPACT_ATOMS: atom_id res chain seq x y z
N MET A 1 55.35 7.06 -56.49
CA MET A 1 55.46 6.31 -55.22
C MET A 1 55.59 7.30 -54.08
N ALA A 2 54.52 7.49 -53.30
CA ALA A 2 54.52 8.32 -52.09
C ALA A 2 54.24 7.42 -50.88
N ALA A 3 54.97 7.64 -49.78
CA ALA A 3 54.98 6.78 -48.59
C ALA A 3 53.68 6.88 -47.75
N PRO A 4 53.32 5.84 -46.98
CA PRO A 4 52.07 5.82 -46.21
C PRO A 4 52.20 6.61 -44.89
N GLY A 5 51.18 7.41 -44.59
CA GLY A 5 51.05 8.18 -43.35
C GLY A 5 50.78 7.30 -42.13
N ARG A 6 51.46 7.58 -41.02
CA ARG A 6 51.26 6.92 -39.72
C ARG A 6 49.92 7.35 -39.09
N ALA A 7 49.11 6.37 -38.68
CA ALA A 7 47.89 6.58 -37.91
C ALA A 7 48.19 7.15 -36.51
N ARG A 8 47.38 8.12 -36.05
CA ARG A 8 47.39 8.64 -34.67
C ARG A 8 46.70 7.64 -33.72
N PRO A 9 47.21 7.44 -32.49
CA PRO A 9 46.55 6.57 -31.52
C PRO A 9 45.26 7.22 -31.00
N ALA A 10 44.19 6.43 -30.93
CA ALA A 10 42.93 6.84 -30.35
C ALA A 10 43.02 6.93 -28.81
N GLY A 11 42.42 7.98 -28.24
CA GLY A 11 41.71 7.85 -26.98
C GLY A 11 42.38 8.28 -25.67
N ALA A 12 43.04 9.44 -25.62
CA ALA A 12 43.30 10.11 -24.32
C ALA A 12 42.24 11.19 -24.06
N LEU A 13 41.29 10.93 -23.14
CA LEU A 13 40.33 11.93 -22.67
C LEU A 13 41.07 13.16 -22.14
N SER A 14 40.64 14.35 -22.59
CA SER A 14 41.22 15.63 -22.15
C SER A 14 41.17 15.79 -20.63
N ARG A 15 42.10 16.56 -20.05
CA ARG A 15 42.14 16.82 -18.59
C ARG A 15 40.81 17.35 -18.06
N ARG A 16 40.06 18.11 -18.88
CA ARG A 16 38.72 18.62 -18.56
C ARG A 16 37.66 17.50 -18.55
N ALA A 17 37.70 16.60 -19.52
CA ALA A 17 36.81 15.43 -19.57
C ALA A 17 37.06 14.44 -18.42
N ARG A 18 38.33 14.21 -18.05
CA ARG A 18 38.69 13.43 -16.86
C ARG A 18 38.18 14.09 -15.57
N ARG A 19 38.26 15.41 -15.45
CA ARG A 19 37.77 16.14 -14.25
C ARG A 19 36.25 16.09 -14.11
N VAL A 20 35.50 16.19 -15.22
CA VAL A 20 34.03 16.04 -15.23
C VAL A 20 33.61 14.59 -14.95
N LEU A 21 34.32 13.60 -15.51
CA LEU A 21 34.09 12.19 -15.22
C LEU A 21 34.37 11.86 -13.74
N LEU A 22 35.47 12.38 -13.19
CA LEU A 22 35.82 12.21 -11.78
C LEU A 22 34.86 12.96 -10.85
N GLN A 23 34.33 14.13 -11.24
CA GLN A 23 33.25 14.80 -10.50
C GLN A 23 31.94 14.00 -10.53
N ARG A 24 31.56 13.44 -11.69
CA ARG A 24 30.38 12.55 -11.80
C ARG A 24 30.55 11.25 -11.00
N LEU A 25 31.77 10.71 -10.92
CA LEU A 25 32.08 9.53 -10.09
C LEU A 25 32.13 9.88 -8.59
N ARG A 26 32.58 11.09 -8.22
CA ARG A 26 32.53 11.60 -6.84
C ARG A 26 31.10 11.87 -6.36
N HIS A 27 30.22 12.39 -7.22
CA HIS A 27 28.79 12.54 -6.91
C HIS A 27 28.03 11.19 -6.86
N ARG A 28 28.50 10.16 -7.57
CA ARG A 28 28.00 8.78 -7.39
C ARG A 28 28.44 8.13 -6.08
N SER A 29 29.55 8.58 -5.48
CA SER A 29 30.15 7.95 -4.31
C SER A 29 29.80 8.64 -2.98
N ALA A 30 29.19 9.83 -3.01
CA ALA A 30 28.82 10.57 -1.80
C ALA A 30 27.44 10.22 -1.21
N ALA A 31 26.64 9.36 -1.86
CA ALA A 31 25.28 9.00 -1.43
C ALA A 31 25.16 7.58 -0.82
N LEU A 32 26.27 6.87 -0.60
CA LEU A 32 26.28 5.51 -0.08
C LEU A 32 27.09 5.43 1.21
N SER A 33 26.65 6.14 2.24
CA SER A 33 26.81 5.63 3.61
C SER A 33 25.51 4.92 3.96
N PRO A 34 25.46 3.57 4.00
CA PRO A 34 24.22 2.85 4.21
C PRO A 34 23.90 2.83 5.70
N ARG A 35 23.61 3.99 6.29
CA ARG A 35 22.81 4.00 7.52
C ARG A 35 21.43 3.50 7.12
N ARG A 36 21.20 2.21 7.36
CA ARG A 36 19.91 1.54 7.22
C ARG A 36 18.85 2.45 7.85
N ASP A 37 17.81 2.82 7.09
CA ASP A 37 16.74 3.69 7.61
C ASP A 37 16.23 3.10 8.92
N PRO A 38 16.12 3.89 10.01
CA PRO A 38 15.75 3.38 11.33
C PRO A 38 14.38 2.70 11.35
N ARG A 39 13.49 3.03 10.40
CA ARG A 39 12.18 2.38 10.25
C ARG A 39 12.25 1.02 9.59
N GLN A 40 13.38 0.65 8.98
CA GLN A 40 13.52 -0.63 8.31
C GLN A 40 13.43 -1.77 9.32
N ALA A 41 12.33 -2.52 9.26
CA ALA A 41 12.10 -3.63 10.18
C ALA A 41 13.22 -4.68 10.14
N ARG A 42 13.43 -5.28 11.31
CA ARG A 42 14.22 -6.50 11.48
C ARG A 42 13.25 -7.69 11.44
N PHE A 43 13.56 -8.67 10.61
CA PHE A 43 12.79 -9.92 10.51
C PHE A 43 13.62 -11.07 11.09
N LEU A 44 12.99 -12.21 11.32
CA LEU A 44 13.61 -13.38 11.96
C LEU A 44 14.08 -13.11 13.39
N THR A 45 13.44 -12.16 14.08
CA THR A 45 13.62 -12.01 15.54
C THR A 45 12.86 -13.11 16.27
N TRP A 46 13.25 -13.41 17.51
CA TRP A 46 12.48 -14.32 18.38
C TRP A 46 11.01 -13.91 18.52
N ALA A 47 10.72 -12.60 18.57
CA ALA A 47 9.36 -12.08 18.60
C ALA A 47 8.59 -12.41 17.30
N SER A 48 9.23 -12.22 16.14
CA SER A 48 8.62 -12.55 14.84
C SER A 48 8.36 -14.05 14.70
N LEU A 49 9.32 -14.89 15.09
CA LEU A 49 9.19 -16.36 15.03
C LEU A 49 8.12 -16.88 15.99
N ARG A 50 8.09 -16.38 17.23
CA ARG A 50 7.04 -16.70 18.20
C ARG A 50 5.65 -16.27 17.71
N TRP A 51 5.54 -15.10 17.07
CA TRP A 51 4.28 -14.67 16.47
C TRP A 51 3.84 -15.61 15.35
N VAL A 52 4.75 -16.02 14.47
CA VAL A 52 4.45 -16.98 13.40
C VAL A 52 3.91 -18.27 14.02
N TRP A 53 4.61 -18.82 15.03
CA TRP A 53 4.23 -20.03 15.76
C TRP A 53 2.90 -19.92 16.53
N ARG A 54 2.58 -18.76 17.10
CA ARG A 54 1.33 -18.57 17.84
C ARG A 54 0.11 -18.45 16.91
N ASN A 55 0.28 -17.86 15.74
CA ASN A 55 -0.83 -17.54 14.82
C ASN A 55 -1.00 -18.56 13.68
N ARG A 56 -0.34 -19.73 13.74
CA ARG A 56 -0.42 -20.74 12.66
C ARG A 56 -0.03 -20.19 11.29
N ALA A 57 0.86 -19.19 11.26
CA ALA A 57 1.25 -18.47 10.05
C ALA A 57 2.36 -19.17 9.25
N TRP A 58 2.30 -20.50 9.16
CA TRP A 58 3.29 -21.34 8.45
C TRP A 58 2.66 -22.24 7.37
N SER A 59 1.40 -21.99 6.99
CA SER A 59 0.81 -22.66 5.83
C SER A 59 1.61 -22.35 4.55
N GLY A 60 1.50 -23.20 3.52
CA GLY A 60 2.18 -22.96 2.24
C GLY A 60 1.87 -21.59 1.63
N TRP A 61 0.64 -21.08 1.86
CA TRP A 61 0.22 -19.74 1.48
C TRP A 61 1.07 -18.63 2.12
N TYR A 62 1.46 -18.77 3.39
CA TYR A 62 2.33 -17.83 4.11
C TYR A 62 3.78 -17.97 3.65
N LEU A 63 4.28 -19.20 3.54
CA LEU A 63 5.68 -19.47 3.17
C LEU A 63 6.03 -18.88 1.81
N ILE A 64 5.15 -19.02 0.81
CA ILE A 64 5.33 -18.42 -0.53
C ILE A 64 5.42 -16.89 -0.43
N ARG A 65 4.63 -16.26 0.43
CA ARG A 65 4.65 -14.80 0.61
C ARG A 65 5.89 -14.33 1.36
N TYR A 66 6.33 -15.05 2.37
CA TYR A 66 7.59 -14.76 3.06
C TYR A 66 8.77 -14.84 2.10
N TRP A 67 8.81 -15.86 1.23
CA TRP A 67 9.81 -15.96 0.18
C TRP A 67 9.78 -14.76 -0.78
N ARG A 68 8.61 -14.42 -1.32
CA ARG A 68 8.45 -13.26 -2.21
C ARG A 68 8.88 -11.95 -1.53
N PHE A 69 8.50 -11.76 -0.28
CA PHE A 69 8.87 -10.59 0.50
C PHE A 69 10.37 -10.51 0.77
N LEU A 70 11.00 -11.64 1.13
CA LEU A 70 12.45 -11.73 1.30
C LEU A 70 13.18 -11.33 0.01
N VAL A 71 12.80 -11.95 -1.10
CA VAL A 71 13.35 -11.68 -2.42
C VAL A 71 13.14 -10.21 -2.82
N PHE A 72 11.96 -9.65 -2.56
CA PHE A 72 11.66 -8.24 -2.80
C PHE A 72 12.61 -7.32 -2.02
N ARG A 73 12.82 -7.56 -0.73
CA ARG A 73 13.70 -6.74 0.11
C ARG A 73 15.16 -6.82 -0.31
N LEU A 74 15.63 -8.00 -0.71
CA LEU A 74 17.00 -8.17 -1.20
C LEU A 74 17.22 -7.41 -2.52
N ARG A 75 16.21 -7.35 -3.39
CA ARG A 75 16.27 -6.63 -4.66
C ARG A 75 16.05 -5.12 -4.54
N ASN A 76 15.34 -4.68 -3.50
CA ASN A 76 14.96 -3.27 -3.32
C ASN A 76 15.34 -2.76 -1.91
N PRO A 77 16.65 -2.70 -1.57
CA PRO A 77 17.09 -2.30 -0.23
C PRO A 77 16.77 -0.85 0.14
N HIS A 78 16.47 0.00 -0.85
CA HIS A 78 16.08 1.40 -0.67
C HIS A 78 14.59 1.59 -0.36
N ILE A 79 13.76 0.56 -0.54
CA ILE A 79 12.33 0.61 -0.20
C ILE A 79 12.15 0.23 1.26
N ILE A 80 11.52 1.13 2.02
CA ILE A 80 11.40 1.00 3.46
C ILE A 80 10.20 0.11 3.77
N THR A 81 10.45 -0.97 4.51
CA THR A 81 9.40 -1.87 5.00
C THR A 81 9.42 -1.84 6.53
N GLU A 82 8.40 -1.25 7.14
CA GLU A 82 8.25 -1.11 8.59
C GLU A 82 7.73 -2.39 9.26
N GLY A 83 7.26 -3.34 8.46
CA GLY A 83 6.90 -4.70 8.90
C GLY A 83 6.68 -5.64 7.73
N PHE A 84 5.98 -6.74 7.98
CA PHE A 84 5.68 -7.72 6.93
C PHE A 84 4.79 -7.11 5.85
N VAL A 85 5.16 -7.36 4.60
CA VAL A 85 4.33 -7.05 3.43
C VAL A 85 4.07 -8.37 2.70
N PHE A 86 2.80 -8.69 2.48
CA PHE A 86 2.37 -9.88 1.77
C PHE A 86 2.21 -9.56 0.29
N LEU A 87 3.03 -10.17 -0.55
CA LEU A 87 3.06 -9.90 -1.99
C LEU A 87 2.41 -11.03 -2.80
N GLY A 88 1.45 -10.66 -3.62
CA GLY A 88 0.83 -11.49 -4.65
C GLY A 88 1.78 -11.86 -5.78
N LYS A 89 1.23 -12.47 -6.82
CA LYS A 89 1.92 -12.78 -8.08
C LYS A 89 2.04 -11.51 -8.91
N ARG A 90 3.18 -11.36 -9.60
CA ARG A 90 3.42 -10.26 -10.57
C ARG A 90 3.17 -8.85 -10.00
N VAL A 91 3.41 -8.67 -8.70
CA VAL A 91 3.36 -7.36 -8.06
C VAL A 91 4.59 -6.56 -8.46
N GLU A 92 4.36 -5.35 -8.97
CA GLU A 92 5.40 -4.37 -9.27
C GLU A 92 5.39 -3.29 -8.18
N VAL A 93 6.45 -3.26 -7.39
CA VAL A 93 6.67 -2.22 -6.39
C VAL A 93 7.99 -1.55 -6.72
N TYR A 94 7.91 -0.33 -7.23
CA TYR A 94 9.02 0.41 -7.80
C TYR A 94 9.17 1.76 -7.10
N ALA A 95 10.42 2.08 -6.73
CA ALA A 95 10.81 3.41 -6.30
C ALA A 95 12.09 3.81 -7.04
N ARG A 96 12.09 4.95 -7.73
CA ARG A 96 13.28 5.41 -8.48
C ARG A 96 14.41 5.77 -7.50
N PRO A 97 15.56 5.09 -7.53
CA PRO A 97 16.64 5.35 -6.60
C PRO A 97 17.11 6.82 -6.66
N GLY A 98 17.17 7.48 -5.49
CA GLY A 98 17.58 8.87 -5.36
C GLY A 98 16.51 9.93 -5.65
N TYR A 99 15.32 9.54 -6.15
CA TYR A 99 14.24 10.47 -6.49
C TYR A 99 12.92 10.11 -5.81
N GLY A 100 12.54 8.83 -5.82
CA GLY A 100 11.33 8.30 -5.23
C GLY A 100 11.61 7.62 -3.90
N ARG A 101 10.78 7.93 -2.90
CA ARG A 101 10.84 7.37 -1.56
C ARG A 101 9.57 6.57 -1.26
N LEU A 102 9.67 5.25 -1.23
CA LEU A 102 8.54 4.38 -0.91
C LEU A 102 8.65 3.82 0.52
N ILE A 103 7.59 3.97 1.29
CA ILE A 103 7.45 3.46 2.66
C ILE A 103 6.23 2.56 2.71
N LEU A 104 6.44 1.32 3.15
CA LEU A 104 5.41 0.31 3.36
C LEU A 104 5.34 0.00 4.85
N GLY A 105 4.17 0.28 5.43
CA GLY A 105 3.81 -0.08 6.79
C GLY A 105 3.79 -1.59 7.07
N ARG A 106 3.20 -1.94 8.21
CA ARG A 106 3.13 -3.29 8.77
C ARG A 106 1.87 -3.99 8.29
N TRP A 107 1.99 -5.28 8.00
CA TRP A 107 0.85 -6.16 7.68
C TRP A 107 0.07 -5.75 6.43
N ILE A 108 0.75 -5.12 5.46
CA ILE A 108 0.13 -4.76 4.19
C ILE A 108 -0.10 -6.03 3.37
N HIS A 109 -1.27 -6.14 2.76
CA HIS A 109 -1.56 -7.14 1.75
C HIS A 109 -1.62 -6.48 0.38
N ILE A 110 -0.76 -6.90 -0.54
CA ILE A 110 -0.79 -6.48 -1.94
C ILE A 110 -1.13 -7.71 -2.77
N GLY A 111 -2.36 -7.76 -3.31
CA GLY A 111 -2.82 -8.83 -4.18
C GLY A 111 -2.10 -8.87 -5.52
N ASP A 112 -2.54 -9.71 -6.43
CA ASP A 112 -1.83 -9.96 -7.68
C ASP A 112 -1.85 -8.73 -8.62
N GLU A 113 -0.79 -8.56 -9.43
CA GLU A 113 -0.70 -7.60 -10.54
C GLU A 113 -0.84 -6.10 -10.19
N ASN A 114 -0.74 -5.76 -8.91
CA ASN A 114 -0.66 -4.36 -8.49
C ASN A 114 0.66 -3.71 -8.94
N ARG A 115 0.56 -2.42 -9.31
CA ARG A 115 1.67 -1.57 -9.74
C ARG A 115 1.74 -0.33 -8.86
N LEU A 116 2.65 -0.34 -7.89
CA LEU A 116 2.95 0.80 -7.02
C LEU A 116 4.25 1.44 -7.49
N ARG A 117 4.16 2.58 -8.15
CA ARG A 117 5.30 3.24 -8.82
C ARG A 117 5.53 4.62 -8.24
N CYS A 118 6.60 4.75 -7.47
CA CYS A 118 7.09 6.01 -6.94
C CYS A 118 8.25 6.50 -7.82
N HIS A 119 7.91 7.32 -8.81
CA HIS A 119 8.89 7.88 -9.75
C HIS A 119 9.70 9.00 -9.11
N GLU A 120 9.04 9.85 -8.33
CA GLU A 120 9.60 10.99 -7.61
C GLU A 120 8.80 11.21 -6.32
N GLY A 121 9.34 11.99 -5.39
CA GLY A 121 8.61 12.35 -4.18
C GLY A 121 8.48 11.20 -3.19
N THR A 122 7.39 11.16 -2.43
CA THR A 122 7.18 10.12 -1.40
C THR A 122 5.84 9.40 -1.55
N MET A 123 5.87 8.07 -1.60
CA MET A 123 4.67 7.25 -1.46
C MET A 123 4.69 6.56 -0.10
N ARG A 124 3.61 6.68 0.67
CA ARG A 124 3.45 6.07 2.00
C ARG A 124 2.21 5.21 2.04
N VAL A 125 2.37 3.96 2.40
CA VAL A 125 1.25 3.03 2.64
C VAL A 125 1.22 2.69 4.12
N GLY A 126 0.14 3.06 4.79
CA GLY A 126 -0.09 2.80 6.21
C GLY A 126 -0.24 1.31 6.54
N ASP A 127 -0.32 1.04 7.84
CA ASP A 127 -0.45 -0.31 8.36
C ASP A 127 -1.76 -0.99 7.96
N LYS A 128 -1.72 -2.31 7.78
CA LYS A 128 -2.89 -3.15 7.50
C LYS A 128 -3.70 -2.73 6.26
N CYS A 129 -3.08 -1.97 5.35
CA CYS A 129 -3.72 -1.69 4.07
C CYS A 129 -3.82 -2.95 3.23
N VAL A 130 -4.92 -3.06 2.49
CA VAL A 130 -5.19 -4.18 1.58
C VAL A 130 -5.41 -3.62 0.19
N PHE A 131 -4.65 -4.13 -0.78
CA PHE A 131 -4.86 -3.89 -2.19
C PHE A 131 -5.36 -5.19 -2.81
N GLY A 132 -6.48 -5.11 -3.51
CA GLY A 132 -7.04 -6.17 -4.31
C GLY A 132 -6.12 -6.51 -5.50
N ARG A 133 -6.67 -6.50 -6.70
CA ARG A 133 -5.95 -6.92 -7.91
C ARG A 133 -5.87 -5.78 -8.93
N ASP A 134 -4.78 -5.75 -9.69
CA ASP A 134 -4.65 -4.88 -10.89
C ASP A 134 -4.76 -3.36 -10.62
N ASN A 135 -4.42 -2.90 -9.41
CA ASN A 135 -4.38 -1.47 -9.14
C ASN A 135 -3.12 -0.82 -9.73
N THR A 136 -3.24 0.45 -10.10
CA THR A 136 -2.13 1.27 -10.58
C THR A 136 -2.05 2.56 -9.77
N ILE A 137 -0.96 2.72 -9.01
CA ILE A 137 -0.68 3.89 -8.19
C ILE A 137 0.62 4.53 -8.67
N ASN A 138 0.53 5.74 -9.20
CA ASN A 138 1.67 6.51 -9.68
C ASN A 138 1.90 7.73 -8.78
N CYS A 139 3.13 7.88 -8.27
CA CYS A 139 3.54 8.99 -7.42
C CYS A 139 4.73 9.74 -8.02
N TYR A 140 4.58 11.06 -8.11
CA TYR A 140 5.58 12.02 -8.58
C TYR A 140 5.83 13.17 -7.59
N LEU A 141 5.02 13.29 -6.53
CA LEU A 141 5.14 14.31 -5.48
C LEU A 141 4.92 13.68 -4.11
N ASP A 142 3.68 13.29 -3.79
CA ASP A 142 3.31 12.76 -2.50
C ASP A 142 1.95 12.03 -2.54
N VAL A 143 1.96 10.72 -2.27
CA VAL A 143 0.76 9.89 -2.17
C VAL A 143 0.77 9.16 -0.82
N GLU A 144 -0.27 9.37 -0.02
CA GLU A 144 -0.38 8.78 1.31
C GLU A 144 -1.68 7.98 1.46
N PHE A 145 -1.56 6.77 2.01
CA PHE A 145 -2.66 5.94 2.47
C PHE A 145 -2.58 5.79 3.98
N GLY A 146 -3.65 6.16 4.68
CA GLY A 146 -3.81 5.90 6.10
C GLY A 146 -4.01 4.42 6.38
N GLU A 147 -3.81 4.03 7.64
CA GLU A 147 -3.93 2.63 8.08
C GLU A 147 -5.32 2.04 7.81
N CYS A 148 -5.38 0.71 7.67
CA CYS A 148 -6.60 -0.06 7.43
C CYS A 148 -7.37 0.36 6.16
N THR A 149 -6.73 1.06 5.23
CA THR A 149 -7.34 1.38 3.93
C THR A 149 -7.47 0.14 3.06
N ILE A 150 -8.64 -0.05 2.46
CA ILE A 150 -8.91 -1.14 1.52
C ILE A 150 -9.07 -0.54 0.12
N VAL A 151 -8.20 -0.95 -0.79
CA VAL A 151 -8.28 -0.65 -2.22
C VAL A 151 -8.77 -1.91 -2.92
N ALA A 152 -9.93 -1.84 -3.58
CA ALA A 152 -10.51 -2.96 -4.32
C ALA A 152 -9.69 -3.25 -5.60
N ASP A 153 -10.33 -3.78 -6.63
CA ASP A 153 -9.65 -4.14 -7.88
C ASP A 153 -9.71 -2.99 -8.90
N TRP A 154 -8.70 -2.91 -9.77
CA TRP A 154 -8.64 -2.00 -10.93
C TRP A 154 -8.71 -0.50 -10.58
N VAL A 155 -8.28 -0.10 -9.40
CA VAL A 155 -8.24 1.29 -8.97
C VAL A 155 -7.03 2.01 -9.58
N TYR A 156 -7.25 3.23 -10.07
CA TYR A 156 -6.19 4.14 -10.54
C TYR A 156 -6.01 5.32 -9.58
N ILE A 157 -4.77 5.63 -9.19
CA ILE A 157 -4.44 6.74 -8.29
C ILE A 157 -3.21 7.47 -8.82
N CYS A 158 -3.29 8.79 -8.97
CA CYS A 158 -2.15 9.62 -9.35
C CYS A 158 -2.15 10.99 -8.66
N ASP A 159 -0.95 11.50 -8.36
CA ASP A 159 -0.72 12.85 -7.78
C ASP A 159 -0.22 13.87 -8.82
N PHE A 160 -0.31 13.53 -10.10
CA PHE A 160 0.09 14.40 -11.20
C PHE A 160 -0.89 14.29 -12.38
N ASP A 161 -0.81 15.28 -13.27
CA ASP A 161 -1.53 15.34 -14.53
C ASP A 161 -0.68 16.10 -15.56
N HIS A 162 -1.03 16.03 -16.84
CA HIS A 162 -0.36 16.81 -17.88
C HIS A 162 -0.81 18.27 -17.86
N VAL A 163 0.13 19.16 -18.16
CA VAL A 163 -0.20 20.57 -18.44
C VAL A 163 -0.83 20.65 -19.83
N THR A 164 -1.92 21.41 -19.96
CA THR A 164 -2.71 21.50 -21.20
C THR A 164 -3.03 22.93 -21.62
N ASP A 165 -2.48 23.93 -20.93
CA ASP A 165 -2.87 25.33 -21.09
C ASP A 165 -2.39 25.93 -22.43
N ASP A 166 -1.27 25.47 -22.96
CA ASP A 166 -0.71 25.97 -24.23
C ASP A 166 -1.25 25.17 -25.43
N ILE A 167 -2.17 25.78 -26.20
CA ILE A 167 -2.78 25.12 -27.36
C ILE A 167 -1.85 24.99 -28.59
N HIS A 168 -0.70 25.67 -28.59
CA HIS A 168 0.25 25.66 -29.71
C HIS A 168 1.39 24.66 -29.53
N ARG A 169 1.53 24.09 -28.34
CA ARG A 169 2.55 23.08 -28.02
C ARG A 169 1.88 21.73 -27.73
N PRO A 170 2.37 20.60 -28.27
CA PRO A 170 1.83 19.29 -27.92
C PRO A 170 1.85 19.05 -26.40
N ILE A 171 0.76 18.53 -25.83
CA ILE A 171 0.58 18.29 -24.38
C ILE A 171 1.80 17.57 -23.76
N LYS A 172 2.34 16.56 -24.46
CA LYS A 172 3.50 15.78 -23.99
C LYS A 172 4.74 16.64 -23.70
N ASP A 173 4.87 17.78 -24.36
CA ASP A 173 6.02 18.67 -24.22
C ASP A 173 5.76 19.74 -23.15
N GLN A 174 4.52 20.01 -22.78
CA GLN A 174 4.16 21.05 -21.81
C GLN A 174 4.53 20.70 -20.36
N GLY A 175 4.82 19.44 -20.07
CA GLY A 175 5.22 18.97 -18.74
C GLY A 175 4.04 18.46 -17.91
N ILE A 176 4.24 18.42 -16.59
CA ILE A 176 3.25 17.90 -15.63
C ILE A 176 3.02 18.87 -14.48
N VAL A 177 1.80 18.87 -13.97
CA VAL A 177 1.38 19.55 -12.74
C VAL A 177 1.15 18.51 -11.66
N LYS A 178 1.60 18.80 -10.43
CA LYS A 178 1.57 17.86 -9.31
C LYS A 178 0.80 18.43 -8.13
N SER A 179 0.03 17.60 -7.45
CA SER A 179 -0.68 17.96 -6.22
C SER A 179 -0.88 16.71 -5.37
N PRO A 180 -0.60 16.77 -4.05
CA PRO A 180 -0.58 15.59 -3.20
C PRO A 180 -1.92 14.86 -3.20
N VAL A 181 -1.88 13.54 -3.01
CA VAL A 181 -3.06 12.73 -2.72
C VAL A 181 -2.96 12.25 -1.28
N ARG A 182 -4.03 12.47 -0.51
CA ARG A 182 -4.14 12.07 0.89
C ARG A 182 -5.36 11.20 1.06
N ILE A 183 -5.14 9.94 1.42
CA ILE A 183 -6.22 9.00 1.72
C ILE A 183 -6.14 8.73 3.21
N GLY A 184 -7.20 9.08 3.95
CA GLY A 184 -7.27 8.88 5.39
C GLY A 184 -7.32 7.41 5.79
N ALA A 185 -7.25 7.15 7.10
CA ALA A 185 -7.36 5.80 7.63
C ALA A 185 -8.77 5.22 7.44
N ASP A 186 -8.89 3.89 7.39
CA ASP A 186 -10.16 3.16 7.28
C ASP A 186 -11.01 3.57 6.06
N VAL A 187 -10.35 3.97 4.97
CA VAL A 187 -11.04 4.28 3.71
C VAL A 187 -11.25 3.00 2.90
N TRP A 188 -12.41 2.86 2.29
CA TRP A 188 -12.66 1.82 1.28
C TRP A 188 -12.80 2.45 -0.10
N ILE A 189 -11.91 2.07 -1.02
CA ILE A 189 -11.94 2.50 -2.42
C ILE A 189 -12.51 1.36 -3.27
N GLY A 190 -13.71 1.57 -3.80
CA GLY A 190 -14.45 0.60 -4.61
C GLY A 190 -13.79 0.32 -5.96
N ALA A 191 -14.18 -0.81 -6.55
CA ALA A 191 -13.54 -1.30 -7.76
C ALA A 191 -13.65 -0.29 -8.91
N LYS A 192 -12.57 -0.17 -9.71
CA LYS A 192 -12.50 0.73 -10.87
C LYS A 192 -12.70 2.22 -10.56
N ALA A 193 -12.59 2.61 -9.29
CA ALA A 193 -12.55 4.03 -8.93
C ALA A 193 -11.23 4.66 -9.36
N THR A 194 -11.26 5.97 -9.61
CA THR A 194 -10.08 6.78 -9.94
C THR A 194 -9.94 7.92 -8.93
N VAL A 195 -8.76 8.08 -8.33
CA VAL A 195 -8.43 9.19 -7.44
C VAL A 195 -7.40 10.09 -8.12
N LEU A 196 -7.80 11.32 -8.42
CA LEU A 196 -7.00 12.29 -9.14
C LEU A 196 -6.11 13.12 -8.19
N ARG A 197 -5.13 13.80 -8.78
CA ARG A 197 -4.22 14.69 -8.06
C ARG A 197 -4.97 15.73 -7.22
N GLY A 198 -4.42 16.06 -6.05
CA GLY A 198 -5.00 17.05 -5.16
C GLY A 198 -6.22 16.56 -4.37
N SER A 199 -6.55 15.27 -4.42
CA SER A 199 -7.62 14.71 -3.60
C SER A 199 -7.21 14.48 -2.15
N VAL A 200 -8.08 14.89 -1.23
CA VAL A 200 -7.99 14.60 0.21
C VAL A 200 -9.23 13.84 0.62
N ILE A 201 -9.07 12.57 0.99
CA ILE A 201 -10.16 11.69 1.39
C ILE A 201 -10.12 11.51 2.89
N GLY A 202 -11.16 11.99 3.59
CA GLY A 202 -11.28 11.87 5.03
C GLY A 202 -11.36 10.42 5.51
N ARG A 203 -10.99 10.20 6.77
CA ARG A 203 -10.99 8.86 7.39
C ARG A 203 -12.37 8.22 7.33
N GLY A 204 -12.43 6.91 7.23
CA GLY A 204 -13.70 6.18 7.25
C GLY A 204 -14.58 6.46 6.02
N SER A 205 -14.07 7.08 4.96
CA SER A 205 -14.89 7.34 3.77
C SER A 205 -14.96 6.13 2.84
N VAL A 206 -16.02 6.04 2.07
CA VAL A 206 -16.27 4.98 1.08
C VAL A 206 -16.39 5.61 -0.29
N ILE A 207 -15.53 5.19 -1.21
CA ILE A 207 -15.59 5.59 -2.62
C ILE A 207 -16.31 4.48 -3.36
N ALA A 208 -17.46 4.79 -3.95
CA ALA A 208 -18.23 3.82 -4.73
C ALA A 208 -17.44 3.34 -5.96
N ALA A 209 -17.79 2.15 -6.45
CA ALA A 209 -17.22 1.62 -7.68
C ALA A 209 -17.40 2.61 -8.85
N HIS A 210 -16.43 2.64 -9.77
CA HIS A 210 -16.42 3.50 -10.95
C HIS A 210 -16.46 5.03 -10.68
N ALA A 211 -16.27 5.49 -9.44
CA ALA A 211 -16.26 6.92 -9.14
C ALA A 211 -14.95 7.61 -9.56
N VAL A 212 -15.02 8.89 -9.96
CA VAL A 212 -13.84 9.74 -10.21
C VAL A 212 -13.76 10.82 -9.14
N VAL A 213 -12.79 10.68 -8.24
CA VAL A 213 -12.61 11.54 -7.07
C VAL A 213 -11.63 12.66 -7.40
N LYS A 214 -12.03 13.90 -7.08
CA LYS A 214 -11.20 15.11 -7.17
C LYS A 214 -11.58 16.06 -6.04
N GLY A 215 -10.59 16.66 -5.38
CA GLY A 215 -10.79 17.61 -4.27
C GLY A 215 -11.03 16.93 -2.91
N ASP A 216 -11.63 17.67 -2.00
CA ASP A 216 -11.81 17.26 -0.59
C ASP A 216 -13.08 16.45 -0.38
N ILE A 217 -12.93 15.26 0.19
CA ILE A 217 -14.02 14.38 0.62
C ILE A 217 -14.04 14.36 2.15
N PRO A 218 -15.14 14.82 2.79
CA PRO A 218 -15.25 14.82 4.25
C PRO A 218 -15.11 13.42 4.85
N ALA A 219 -14.65 13.33 6.10
CA ALA A 219 -14.56 12.07 6.83
C ALA A 219 -15.93 11.38 6.93
N TYR A 220 -15.93 10.05 6.91
CA TYR A 220 -17.11 9.19 7.00
C TYR A 220 -18.12 9.37 5.84
N SER A 221 -17.73 9.99 4.73
CA SER A 221 -18.60 10.17 3.57
C SER A 221 -18.65 8.91 2.70
N ILE A 222 -19.83 8.59 2.18
CA ILE A 222 -19.98 7.71 1.01
C ILE A 222 -20.10 8.63 -0.21
N VAL A 223 -19.21 8.45 -1.19
CA VAL A 223 -19.22 9.25 -2.43
C VAL A 223 -19.32 8.36 -3.66
N GLY A 224 -19.90 8.88 -4.74
CA GLY A 224 -20.00 8.16 -6.01
C GLY A 224 -20.25 9.10 -7.18
N GLY A 225 -20.08 8.57 -8.41
CA GLY A 225 -20.30 9.31 -9.66
C GLY A 225 -19.04 9.87 -10.30
N ILE A 226 -19.23 10.53 -11.45
CA ILE A 226 -18.17 11.15 -12.27
C ILE A 226 -18.62 12.57 -12.65
N PRO A 227 -18.08 13.63 -12.01
CA PRO A 227 -17.21 13.59 -10.84
C PRO A 227 -17.94 13.10 -9.57
N ALA A 228 -17.20 12.55 -8.63
CA ALA A 228 -17.75 12.02 -7.40
C ALA A 228 -18.42 13.11 -6.56
N ARG A 229 -19.56 12.77 -5.94
CA ARG A 229 -20.31 13.63 -5.01
C ARG A 229 -20.63 12.87 -3.75
N VAL A 230 -20.75 13.58 -2.63
CA VAL A 230 -21.21 12.99 -1.37
C VAL A 230 -22.66 12.53 -1.53
N LEU A 231 -22.88 11.25 -1.27
CA LEU A 231 -24.19 10.59 -1.33
C LEU A 231 -24.78 10.44 0.07
N LYS A 232 -23.94 10.19 1.07
CA LYS A 232 -24.36 9.89 2.44
C LYS A 232 -23.25 10.14 3.45
N ASP A 233 -23.60 10.56 4.66
CA ASP A 233 -22.72 10.45 5.83
C ASP A 233 -22.95 9.09 6.53
N ARG A 234 -21.88 8.30 6.71
CA ARG A 234 -21.95 7.00 7.40
C ARG A 234 -22.31 7.15 8.87
N ARG A 235 -22.01 8.27 9.52
CA ARG A 235 -22.31 8.52 10.94
C ARG A 235 -23.80 8.70 11.15
N GLU A 236 -24.48 9.40 10.25
CA GLU A 236 -25.93 9.54 10.28
C GLU A 236 -26.61 8.19 10.05
N ALA A 237 -26.12 7.43 9.06
CA ALA A 237 -26.56 6.06 8.81
C ALA A 237 -26.40 5.17 10.06
N TYR A 238 -25.26 5.30 10.73
CA TYR A 238 -24.98 4.59 11.97
C TYR A 238 -25.97 5.05 13.05
N ALA A 239 -26.08 6.33 13.35
CA ALA A 239 -26.97 6.85 14.38
C ALA A 239 -28.43 6.40 14.21
N ALA A 240 -28.95 6.43 12.97
CA ALA A 240 -30.32 6.00 12.66
C ALA A 240 -30.60 4.51 12.97
N MET A 241 -29.56 3.67 13.05
CA MET A 241 -29.69 2.24 13.33
C MET A 241 -29.46 1.86 14.81
N GLU A 242 -29.44 2.83 15.74
CA GLU A 242 -29.10 2.56 17.14
C GLU A 242 -30.04 1.55 17.81
N ALA A 243 -31.36 1.75 17.72
CA ALA A 243 -32.33 0.84 18.31
C ALA A 243 -32.18 -0.60 17.78
N THR A 244 -31.95 -0.75 16.47
CA THR A 244 -31.67 -2.05 15.85
C THR A 244 -30.39 -2.67 16.39
N ARG A 245 -29.30 -1.90 16.54
CA ARG A 245 -28.04 -2.40 17.10
C ARG A 245 -28.19 -2.87 18.53
N VAL A 246 -28.90 -2.09 19.37
CA VAL A 246 -29.15 -2.45 20.77
C VAL A 246 -29.96 -3.76 20.84
N ALA A 247 -31.01 -3.89 20.03
CA ALA A 247 -31.81 -5.10 19.97
C ALA A 247 -30.99 -6.32 19.52
N VAL A 248 -30.17 -6.18 18.47
CA VAL A 248 -29.29 -7.25 17.99
C VAL A 248 -28.25 -7.65 19.05
N ALA A 249 -27.68 -6.68 19.76
CA ALA A 249 -26.72 -6.94 20.84
C ALA A 249 -27.36 -7.68 22.02
N ASP A 250 -28.59 -7.31 22.39
CA ASP A 250 -29.34 -8.00 23.44
C ASP A 250 -29.69 -9.44 23.04
N ILE A 251 -30.12 -9.67 21.79
CA ILE A 251 -30.33 -11.01 21.25
C ILE A 251 -29.03 -11.82 21.32
N ALA A 252 -27.92 -11.28 20.82
CA ALA A 252 -26.63 -11.97 20.85
C ALA A 252 -26.20 -12.32 22.28
N ARG A 253 -26.40 -11.42 23.24
CA ARG A 253 -26.15 -11.66 24.67
C ARG A 253 -27.04 -12.78 25.22
N LYS A 254 -28.35 -12.75 24.94
CA LYS A 254 -29.30 -13.79 25.36
C LYS A 254 -28.95 -15.16 24.76
N THR A 255 -28.61 -15.21 23.48
CA THR A 255 -28.16 -16.42 22.80
C THR A 255 -26.87 -16.96 23.44
N ALA A 256 -25.90 -16.10 23.75
CA ALA A 256 -24.68 -16.51 24.43
C ALA A 256 -24.99 -17.10 25.82
N VAL A 257 -25.83 -16.45 26.62
CA VAL A 257 -26.25 -16.96 27.95
C VAL A 257 -26.94 -18.31 27.83
N ALA A 258 -27.89 -18.47 26.89
CA ALA A 258 -28.59 -19.72 26.68
C ALA A 258 -27.66 -20.87 26.25
N ALA A 259 -26.67 -20.59 25.39
CA ALA A 259 -25.66 -21.57 24.97
C ALA A 259 -24.78 -22.04 26.14
N HIS A 260 -24.41 -21.14 27.06
CA HIS A 260 -23.65 -21.51 28.26
C HIS A 260 -24.52 -22.24 29.30
N GLY A 261 -25.81 -21.92 29.40
CA GLY A 261 -26.77 -22.62 30.26
C GLY A 261 -27.04 -24.07 29.84
N HIS A 262 -27.12 -24.34 28.53
CA HIS A 262 -27.28 -25.71 28.02
C HIS A 262 -26.02 -26.57 28.18
N ALA A 263 -24.82 -25.97 28.10
CA ALA A 263 -23.57 -26.69 28.34
C ALA A 263 -23.40 -27.16 29.81
N GLY A 264 -24.02 -26.47 30.77
CA GLY A 264 -24.02 -26.85 32.19
C GLY A 264 -25.00 -27.97 32.56
N ALA A 265 -26.10 -28.13 31.82
CA ALA A 265 -27.14 -29.13 32.12
C ALA A 265 -26.81 -30.55 31.60
N SER A 266 -25.88 -30.69 30.65
CA SER A 266 -25.49 -31.99 30.07
C SER A 266 -24.46 -32.78 30.90
N ALA A 267 -24.06 -32.29 32.08
CA ALA A 267 -23.02 -32.90 32.92
C ALA A 267 -23.56 -33.77 34.08
N VAL A 268 -24.83 -34.19 34.05
CA VAL A 268 -25.35 -35.18 35.03
C VAL A 268 -24.95 -36.58 34.56
N ALA A 269 -23.91 -37.12 35.20
CA ALA A 269 -23.41 -38.47 34.97
C ALA A 269 -24.48 -39.55 35.25
N PRO A 270 -24.54 -40.66 34.48
CA PRO A 270 -25.46 -41.74 34.78
C PRO A 270 -25.05 -42.43 36.08
N THR A 271 -25.93 -42.38 37.07
CA THR A 271 -25.83 -43.18 38.30
C THR A 271 -25.89 -44.66 37.94
N ARG A 272 -24.78 -45.37 38.15
CA ARG A 272 -24.73 -46.84 38.05
C ARG A 272 -25.62 -47.43 39.14
N SER A 273 -26.72 -48.09 38.76
CA SER A 273 -27.44 -48.95 39.69
C SER A 273 -26.61 -50.23 39.90
N ARG A 274 -26.27 -50.51 41.15
CA ARG A 274 -25.89 -51.84 41.62
C ARG A 274 -27.19 -52.58 41.92
N ALA A 275 -27.44 -53.68 41.22
CA ALA A 275 -28.37 -54.71 41.68
C ALA A 275 -27.53 -55.92 42.12
N ALA A 276 -27.58 -56.21 43.41
CA ALA A 276 -27.13 -57.44 44.04
C ALA A 276 -28.24 -57.83 45.01
N GLY A 277 -28.63 -59.11 44.99
CA GLY A 277 -29.62 -59.71 45.90
C GLY A 277 -30.95 -59.96 45.22
#